data_AF-A0A089KH90-F1
#
_entry.id   AF-A0A089KH90-F1
#
_cell.length_a   1.000
_cell.length_b   1.000
_cell.length_c   1.000
_cell.angle_alpha   90.00
_cell.angle_beta   90.00
_cell.angle_gamma   90.00
#
_symmetry.space_group_name_H-M   'P 1'
#
loop_
_entity.id
_entity.type
_entity.pdbx_description
1 polymer ?
#
loop_
_entity_poly.entity_id
_entity_poly.type
_entity_poly.pdbx_seq_one_letter_code
_entity_poly.pdbx_strand_id
1 'polypeptide(L)'
;MVIQLNPEPEEQDVQVLAGFPDGELLEITKVERQKKADHRYIIHFGAYNMTVHEDVMIKYRMISGSSFMKADLEEIVVADERQRGYIEGLKYLGHKPRTAQEMARRLREKEIGETIIAEVLERLQQERLIDDPLYAKQWAEQRINNQRKGKLWIRQELREKGIDKSLISEALEHISPEEEMESALQTGRKKWNMIRGDVNDKRRKTGAFLMRRGFSGEMVRQVLNTLREEEHAEGGDEEFYDYE
;
A
#
# COMPACT_ATOMS: atom_id res chain seq x y z
N MET A 1 21.21 -19.67 -8.99
CA MET A 1 20.71 -18.32 -9.31
C MET A 1 21.58 -17.37 -8.51
N VAL A 2 22.52 -16.71 -9.19
CA VAL A 2 23.54 -15.87 -8.56
C VAL A 2 22.82 -14.65 -8.02
N ILE A 3 22.77 -14.51 -6.71
CA ILE A 3 22.29 -13.29 -6.05
C ILE A 3 23.35 -12.25 -6.37
N GLN A 4 23.10 -11.45 -7.40
CA GLN A 4 23.84 -10.21 -7.60
C GLN A 4 23.48 -9.32 -6.41
N LEU A 5 24.38 -9.29 -5.44
CA LEU A 5 24.41 -8.26 -4.41
C LEU A 5 24.51 -6.94 -5.17
N ASN A 6 23.45 -6.14 -5.13
CA ASN A 6 23.53 -4.75 -5.54
C ASN A 6 24.64 -4.10 -4.71
N PRO A 7 25.49 -3.26 -5.31
CA PRO A 7 26.46 -2.47 -4.55
C PRO A 7 25.74 -1.64 -3.48
N GLU A 8 26.41 -1.43 -2.35
CA GLU A 8 25.86 -0.59 -1.27
C GLU A 8 25.52 0.81 -1.81
N PRO A 9 24.43 1.44 -1.34
CA PRO A 9 23.83 2.64 -1.95
C PRO A 9 24.78 3.84 -2.05
N GLU A 10 25.84 3.90 -1.23
CA GLU A 10 26.86 4.95 -1.31
C GLU A 10 27.59 5.00 -2.68
N GLU A 11 27.66 3.90 -3.44
CA GLU A 11 28.44 3.84 -4.68
C GLU A 11 27.74 4.40 -5.94
N GLN A 12 26.40 4.51 -5.94
CA GLN A 12 25.65 4.99 -7.13
C GLN A 12 25.50 6.52 -7.15
N ASP A 13 25.37 7.16 -5.99
CA ASP A 13 25.16 8.62 -5.88
C ASP A 13 26.46 9.41 -6.12
N VAL A 14 27.61 8.84 -5.75
CA VAL A 14 28.93 9.47 -5.88
C VAL A 14 29.39 9.56 -7.35
N GLN A 15 28.76 8.82 -8.28
CA GLN A 15 29.08 8.90 -9.70
C GLN A 15 28.78 10.28 -10.31
N VAL A 16 27.78 11.00 -9.78
CA VAL A 16 27.43 12.36 -10.26
C VAL A 16 28.61 13.33 -10.06
N LEU A 17 29.40 13.12 -9.00
CA LEU A 17 30.52 13.98 -8.61
C LEU A 17 31.89 13.36 -8.92
N ALA A 18 31.95 12.22 -9.62
CA ALA A 18 33.20 11.51 -9.88
C ALA A 18 34.28 12.36 -10.60
N GLY A 19 33.86 13.39 -11.36
CA GLY A 19 34.76 14.33 -12.01
C GLY A 19 35.07 15.60 -11.22
N PHE A 20 34.44 15.83 -10.08
CA PHE A 20 34.60 17.06 -9.29
C PHE A 20 35.89 17.00 -8.43
N PRO A 21 36.64 18.11 -8.31
CA PRO A 21 37.88 18.14 -7.55
C PRO A 21 37.64 18.01 -6.04
N ASP A 22 38.51 17.27 -5.37
CA ASP A 22 38.55 17.16 -3.91
C ASP A 22 39.30 18.35 -3.30
N GLY A 23 38.79 18.91 -2.20
CA GLY A 23 39.48 19.96 -1.44
C GLY A 23 39.50 21.36 -2.08
N GLU A 24 38.84 21.54 -3.22
CA GLU A 24 38.72 22.83 -3.91
C GLU A 24 37.34 23.45 -3.72
N LEU A 25 37.31 24.78 -3.61
CA LEU A 25 36.09 25.55 -3.53
C LEU A 25 35.55 25.82 -4.94
N LEU A 26 34.35 25.34 -5.22
CA LEU A 26 33.69 25.47 -6.51
C LEU A 26 32.60 26.52 -6.46
N GLU A 27 32.74 27.57 -7.27
CA GLU A 27 31.74 28.63 -7.39
C GLU A 27 30.69 28.31 -8.46
N ILE A 28 29.41 28.53 -8.15
CA ILE A 28 28.32 28.43 -9.12
C ILE A 28 28.44 29.57 -10.11
N THR A 29 28.82 29.24 -11.33
CA THR A 29 28.94 30.15 -12.46
C THR A 29 27.60 30.44 -13.14
N LYS A 30 26.67 29.47 -13.15
CA LYS A 30 25.40 29.58 -13.88
C LYS A 30 24.37 28.60 -13.34
N VAL A 31 23.09 28.98 -13.37
CA VAL A 31 21.94 28.14 -13.04
C VAL A 31 20.97 28.14 -14.21
N GLU A 32 20.60 26.96 -14.72
CA GLU A 32 19.72 26.81 -15.88
C GLU A 32 18.54 25.89 -15.57
N ARG A 33 17.32 26.32 -15.88
CA ARG A 33 16.14 25.46 -15.78
C ARG A 33 16.10 24.43 -16.91
N GLN A 34 15.84 23.17 -16.58
CA GLN A 34 15.65 22.12 -17.58
C GLN A 34 14.24 22.19 -18.19
N LYS A 35 14.13 22.38 -19.51
CA LYS A 35 12.83 22.63 -20.18
C LYS A 35 11.85 21.45 -20.16
N LYS A 36 12.35 20.21 -20.10
CA LYS A 36 11.55 18.98 -20.23
C LYS A 36 11.36 18.23 -18.90
N ALA A 37 12.16 18.55 -17.89
CA ALA A 37 12.06 17.93 -16.58
C ALA A 37 11.45 18.96 -15.63
N ASP A 38 10.31 18.59 -15.06
CA ASP A 38 9.59 19.49 -14.17
C ASP A 38 10.44 19.79 -12.93
N HIS A 39 10.50 21.07 -12.56
CA HIS A 39 11.21 21.58 -11.37
C HIS A 39 12.69 21.15 -11.21
N ARG A 40 13.43 20.87 -12.31
CA ARG A 40 14.88 20.57 -12.25
C ARG A 40 15.75 21.67 -12.85
N TYR A 41 16.91 21.87 -12.22
CA TYR A 41 17.88 22.89 -12.56
C TYR A 41 19.28 22.28 -12.71
N ILE A 42 19.99 22.71 -13.75
CA ILE A 42 21.40 22.41 -13.98
C ILE A 42 22.22 23.52 -13.32
N ILE A 43 23.07 23.14 -12.37
CA ILE A 43 23.98 24.02 -11.64
C ILE A 43 25.37 23.84 -12.22
N HIS A 44 25.97 24.92 -12.71
CA HIS A 44 27.27 24.90 -13.38
C HIS A 44 28.36 25.48 -12.47
N PHE A 45 29.45 24.74 -12.33
CA PHE A 45 30.69 25.10 -11.62
C PHE A 45 31.85 25.16 -12.62
N GLY A 46 31.82 26.13 -13.54
CA GLY A 46 32.80 26.22 -14.62
C GLY A 46 32.69 25.03 -15.58
N ALA A 47 33.67 24.14 -15.56
CA ALA A 47 33.70 22.94 -16.39
C ALA A 47 32.77 21.82 -15.89
N TYR A 48 32.37 21.88 -14.62
CA TYR A 48 31.54 20.85 -13.98
C TYR A 48 30.08 21.30 -13.90
N ASN A 49 29.16 20.35 -13.84
CA ASN A 49 27.77 20.64 -13.57
C ASN A 49 27.08 19.47 -12.88
N MET A 50 26.02 19.76 -12.15
CA MET A 50 25.12 18.77 -11.58
C MET A 50 23.68 19.21 -11.77
N THR A 51 22.74 18.27 -11.69
CA THR A 51 21.30 18.59 -11.78
C THR A 51 20.62 18.33 -10.45
N VAL A 52 19.88 19.31 -9.95
CA VAL A 52 19.11 19.20 -8.70
C VAL A 52 17.66 19.65 -8.88
N HIS A 53 16.79 19.20 -7.99
CA HIS A 53 15.42 19.67 -7.85
C HIS A 53 15.38 21.09 -7.28
N GLU A 54 14.35 21.86 -7.64
CA GLU A 54 14.13 23.24 -7.20
C GLU A 54 14.15 23.39 -5.67
N ASP A 55 13.42 22.54 -4.93
CA ASP A 55 13.43 22.55 -3.47
C ASP A 55 14.83 22.36 -2.87
N VAL A 56 15.68 21.53 -3.49
CA VAL A 56 17.04 21.26 -3.04
C VAL A 56 17.93 22.47 -3.33
N MET A 57 17.84 23.01 -4.54
CA MET A 57 18.51 24.25 -4.93
C MET A 57 18.18 25.39 -3.96
N ILE A 58 16.91 25.55 -3.59
CA ILE A 58 16.45 26.58 -2.65
C ILE A 58 16.98 26.29 -1.24
N LYS A 59 16.84 25.05 -0.75
CA LYS A 59 17.27 24.64 0.60
C LYS A 59 18.76 24.92 0.84
N TYR A 60 19.60 24.57 -0.13
CA TYR A 60 21.06 24.76 -0.05
C TYR A 60 21.53 26.09 -0.64
N ARG A 61 20.60 26.96 -1.06
CA ARG A 61 20.88 28.28 -1.66
C ARG A 61 21.88 28.21 -2.82
N MET A 62 21.68 27.24 -3.71
CA MET A 62 22.54 27.03 -4.89
C MET A 62 22.25 28.08 -5.98
N ILE A 63 22.63 29.33 -5.72
CA ILE A 63 22.51 30.47 -6.64
C ILE A 63 23.88 30.89 -7.17
N SER A 64 23.93 31.56 -8.33
CA SER A 64 25.17 32.09 -8.90
C SER A 64 25.98 32.89 -7.87
N GLY A 65 27.30 32.68 -7.84
CA GLY A 65 28.22 33.26 -6.87
C GLY A 65 28.36 32.49 -5.56
N SER A 66 27.47 31.52 -5.29
CA SER A 66 27.62 30.64 -4.12
C SER A 66 28.74 29.64 -4.34
N SER A 67 29.45 29.28 -3.27
CA SER A 67 30.63 28.42 -3.33
C SER A 67 30.47 27.20 -2.45
N PHE A 68 30.89 26.03 -2.95
CA PHE A 68 30.72 24.74 -2.29
C PHE A 68 31.99 23.90 -2.41
N MET A 69 32.31 23.14 -1.37
CA MET A 69 33.28 22.07 -1.43
C MET A 69 32.60 20.79 -1.93
N LYS A 70 33.35 19.84 -2.47
CA LYS A 70 32.79 18.55 -2.92
C LYS A 70 32.01 17.82 -1.80
N ALA A 71 32.48 17.88 -0.56
CA ALA A 71 31.77 17.29 0.58
C ALA A 71 30.36 17.90 0.80
N ASP A 72 30.20 19.21 0.57
CA ASP A 72 28.88 19.85 0.63
C ASP A 72 28.00 19.35 -0.53
N LEU A 73 28.58 19.18 -1.71
CA LEU A 73 27.88 18.67 -2.89
C LEU A 73 27.44 17.21 -2.72
N GLU A 74 28.21 16.37 -2.03
CA GLU A 74 27.84 14.99 -1.72
C GLU A 74 26.57 14.94 -0.85
N GLU A 75 26.48 15.80 0.18
CA GLU A 75 25.25 15.93 0.98
C GLU A 75 24.07 16.41 0.12
N ILE A 76 24.31 17.36 -0.78
CA ILE A 76 23.30 17.88 -1.70
C ILE A 76 22.79 16.80 -2.66
N VAL A 77 23.67 15.93 -3.17
CA VAL A 77 23.28 14.80 -4.02
C VAL A 77 22.33 13.86 -3.26
N VAL A 78 22.68 13.49 -2.04
CA VAL A 78 21.81 12.66 -1.18
C VAL A 78 20.48 13.35 -0.91
N ALA A 79 20.49 14.66 -0.67
CA ALA A 79 19.26 15.44 -0.51
C ALA A 79 18.41 15.47 -1.80
N ASP A 80 19.03 15.55 -2.98
CA ASP A 80 18.31 15.47 -4.26
C ASP A 80 17.67 14.10 -4.48
N GLU A 81 18.37 13.03 -4.10
CA GLU A 81 17.82 11.69 -4.24
C GLU A 81 16.61 11.46 -3.31
N ARG A 82 16.68 11.96 -2.07
CA ARG A 82 15.53 11.98 -1.14
C ARG A 82 14.36 12.75 -1.73
N GLN A 83 14.61 13.92 -2.31
CA GLN A 83 13.57 14.72 -2.92
C GLN A 83 12.96 14.02 -4.15
N ARG A 84 13.78 13.35 -4.97
CA ARG A 84 13.34 12.50 -6.08
C ARG A 84 12.41 11.40 -5.60
N GLY A 85 12.80 10.67 -4.55
CA GLY A 85 11.98 9.62 -3.96
C GLY A 85 10.67 10.13 -3.37
N TYR A 86 10.71 11.27 -2.68
CA TYR A 86 9.52 11.90 -2.13
C TYR A 86 8.51 12.30 -3.22
N ILE A 87 8.95 12.97 -4.28
CA ILE A 87 8.08 13.37 -5.41
C ILE A 87 7.49 12.16 -6.12
N GLU A 88 8.28 11.10 -6.31
CA GLU A 88 7.78 9.86 -6.89
C GLU A 88 6.71 9.22 -6.00
N GLY A 89 6.92 9.24 -4.68
CA GLY A 89 5.94 8.80 -3.70
C GLY A 89 4.63 9.58 -3.78
N LEU A 90 4.69 10.91 -3.83
CA LEU A 90 3.52 11.76 -4.01
C LEU A 90 2.76 11.44 -5.31
N LYS A 91 3.47 11.28 -6.43
CA LYS A 91 2.86 10.88 -7.71
C LYS A 91 2.15 9.53 -7.60
N TYR A 92 2.76 8.57 -6.90
CA TYR A 92 2.18 7.24 -6.72
C TYR A 92 0.92 7.25 -5.83
N LEU A 93 0.93 8.08 -4.79
CA LEU A 93 -0.20 8.29 -3.88
C LEU A 93 -1.37 9.03 -4.55
N GLY A 94 -1.08 9.95 -5.47
CA GLY A 94 -2.11 10.74 -6.16
C GLY A 94 -3.15 9.92 -6.95
N HIS A 95 -2.89 8.63 -7.20
CA HIS A 95 -3.83 7.75 -7.91
C HIS A 95 -4.81 7.04 -6.97
N LYS A 96 -4.33 6.56 -5.83
CA LYS A 96 -5.10 5.84 -4.80
C LYS A 96 -4.26 5.66 -3.53
N PRO A 97 -4.89 5.41 -2.37
CA PRO A 97 -4.17 5.05 -1.15
C PRO A 97 -3.24 3.85 -1.35
N ARG A 98 -2.06 3.91 -0.72
CA ARG A 98 -0.99 2.90 -0.79
C ARG A 98 -0.52 2.52 0.60
N THR A 99 -0.07 1.29 0.74
CA THR A 99 0.62 0.83 1.95
C THR A 99 2.09 1.22 1.93
N ALA A 100 2.74 1.25 3.09
CA ALA A 100 4.17 1.48 3.18
C ALA A 100 4.97 0.46 2.35
N GLN A 101 4.57 -0.81 2.35
CA GLN A 101 5.23 -1.84 1.55
C GLN A 101 5.02 -1.67 0.04
N GLU A 102 3.82 -1.26 -0.41
CA GLU A 102 3.59 -0.94 -1.82
C GLU A 102 4.46 0.25 -2.26
N MET A 103 4.61 1.26 -1.39
CA MET A 103 5.48 2.42 -1.63
C MET A 103 6.95 2.02 -1.70
N ALA A 104 7.45 1.24 -0.74
CA ALA A 104 8.83 0.75 -0.72
C ALA A 104 9.18 0.00 -2.02
N ARG A 105 8.31 -0.92 -2.45
CA ARG A 105 8.48 -1.64 -3.71
C ARG A 105 8.53 -0.68 -4.90
N ARG A 106 7.64 0.32 -4.93
CA ARG A 106 7.58 1.30 -6.02
C ARG A 106 8.86 2.12 -6.13
N LEU A 107 9.43 2.56 -5.01
CA LEU A 107 10.66 3.35 -4.98
C LEU A 107 11.88 2.48 -5.36
N ARG A 108 11.92 1.21 -4.94
CA ARG A 108 12.95 0.26 -5.37
C ARG A 108 12.93 0.02 -6.89
N GLU A 109 11.74 -0.10 -7.48
CA GLU A 109 11.57 -0.17 -8.95
C GLU A 109 12.04 1.11 -9.67
N LYS A 110 12.25 2.22 -8.94
CA LYS A 110 12.81 3.47 -9.45
C LYS A 110 14.30 3.64 -9.14
N GLU A 111 14.96 2.57 -8.70
CA GLU A 111 16.39 2.56 -8.42
C GLU A 111 16.74 3.63 -7.37
N ILE A 112 15.94 3.68 -6.30
CA ILE A 112 16.21 4.50 -5.10
C ILE A 112 16.76 3.57 -4.02
N GLY A 113 17.83 3.99 -3.35
CA GLY A 113 18.50 3.20 -2.30
C GLY A 113 17.63 2.96 -1.06
N GLU A 114 17.82 1.82 -0.37
CA GLU A 114 16.99 1.42 0.78
C GLU A 114 17.01 2.45 1.93
N THR A 115 18.15 3.08 2.20
CA THR A 115 18.28 4.15 3.21
C THR A 115 17.34 5.32 2.88
N ILE A 116 17.34 5.75 1.62
CA ILE A 116 16.53 6.85 1.12
C ILE A 116 15.05 6.48 1.11
N ILE A 117 14.72 5.24 0.75
CA ILE A 117 13.35 4.71 0.84
C ILE A 117 12.84 4.80 2.29
N ALA A 118 13.64 4.40 3.27
CA ALA A 118 13.26 4.45 4.68
C ALA A 118 12.96 5.89 5.13
N GLU A 119 13.83 6.85 4.80
CA GLU A 119 13.62 8.27 5.11
C GLU A 119 12.39 8.86 4.40
N VAL A 120 12.16 8.50 3.15
CA VAL A 120 10.98 8.94 2.39
C VAL A 120 9.70 8.37 3.00
N LEU A 121 9.69 7.09 3.38
CA LEU A 121 8.55 6.46 4.04
C LEU A 121 8.25 7.12 5.39
N GLU A 122 9.29 7.36 6.19
CA GLU A 122 9.14 8.04 7.48
C GLU A 122 8.50 9.41 7.28
N ARG A 123 8.99 10.21 6.33
CA ARG A 123 8.40 11.52 6.01
C ARG A 123 6.94 11.41 5.58
N LEU A 124 6.62 10.49 4.67
CA LEU A 124 5.25 10.28 4.19
C LEU A 124 4.30 9.84 5.32
N GLN A 125 4.79 9.07 6.29
CA GLN A 125 4.03 8.66 7.48
C GLN A 125 3.84 9.82 8.47
N GLN A 126 4.88 10.61 8.73
CA GLN A 126 4.81 11.81 9.57
C GLN A 126 3.80 12.83 9.03
N GLU A 127 3.77 13.00 7.71
CA GLU A 127 2.80 13.85 7.00
C GLU A 127 1.41 13.19 6.85
N ARG A 128 1.22 11.98 7.40
CA ARG A 128 -0.02 11.17 7.33
C ARG A 128 -0.53 10.89 5.90
N LEU A 129 0.39 10.88 4.94
CA LEU A 129 0.10 10.51 3.55
C LEU A 129 0.09 8.99 3.36
N ILE A 130 0.84 8.28 4.21
CA ILE A 130 0.75 6.82 4.38
C ILE A 130 0.35 6.52 5.82
N ASP A 131 -0.72 5.75 5.98
CA ASP A 131 -1.24 5.30 7.28
C ASP A 131 -1.73 3.86 7.12
N ASP A 132 -0.83 2.90 7.38
CA ASP A 132 -1.11 1.48 7.27
C ASP A 132 -2.20 1.00 8.25
N PRO A 133 -2.24 1.45 9.53
CA PRO A 133 -3.36 1.16 10.44
C PRO A 133 -4.71 1.60 9.88
N LEU A 134 -4.81 2.86 9.42
CA LEU A 134 -6.04 3.39 8.84
C LEU A 134 -6.43 2.65 7.56
N TYR A 135 -5.45 2.36 6.70
CA TYR A 135 -5.65 1.59 5.48
C TYR A 135 -6.23 0.20 5.80
N ALA A 136 -5.65 -0.50 6.77
CA ALA A 136 -6.07 -1.84 7.15
C ALA A 136 -7.51 -1.86 7.66
N LYS A 137 -7.88 -0.89 8.52
CA LYS A 137 -9.24 -0.73 9.04
C LYS A 137 -10.25 -0.47 7.92
N GLN A 138 -10.00 0.54 7.07
CA GLN A 138 -10.90 0.89 5.96
C GLN A 138 -11.05 -0.26 4.97
N TRP A 139 -9.96 -0.99 4.71
CA TRP A 139 -9.99 -2.16 3.83
C TRP A 139 -10.86 -3.28 4.41
N ALA A 140 -10.72 -3.56 5.71
CA ALA A 140 -11.50 -4.57 6.41
C ALA A 140 -13.01 -4.22 6.38
N GLU A 141 -13.36 -2.99 6.75
CA GLU A 141 -14.74 -2.46 6.72
C GLU A 141 -15.35 -2.53 5.31
N GLN A 142 -14.59 -2.13 4.28
CA GLN A 142 -15.06 -2.20 2.90
C GLN A 142 -15.34 -3.64 2.47
N ARG A 143 -14.47 -4.59 2.85
CA ARG A 143 -14.61 -6.00 2.44
C ARG A 143 -15.74 -6.71 3.15
N ILE A 144 -15.94 -6.44 4.44
CA ILE A 144 -17.03 -7.07 5.19
C ILE A 144 -18.39 -6.54 4.74
N ASN A 145 -18.54 -5.22 4.58
CA ASN A 145 -19.82 -4.58 4.30
C ASN A 145 -20.22 -4.63 2.83
N ASN A 146 -19.28 -4.33 1.92
CA ASN A 146 -19.61 -4.19 0.50
C ASN A 146 -19.42 -5.51 -0.26
N GLN A 147 -18.42 -6.32 0.11
CA GLN A 147 -18.07 -7.54 -0.62
C GLN A 147 -18.44 -8.85 0.08
N ARG A 148 -18.93 -8.76 1.33
CA ARG A 148 -19.36 -9.91 2.14
C ARG A 148 -18.29 -11.00 2.20
N LYS A 149 -17.07 -10.57 2.54
CA LYS A 149 -15.87 -11.41 2.73
C LYS A 149 -15.60 -11.59 4.22
N GLY A 150 -15.33 -12.82 4.65
CA GLY A 150 -15.01 -13.13 6.05
C GLY A 150 -13.59 -12.74 6.44
N LYS A 151 -13.32 -12.74 7.75
CA LYS A 151 -12.03 -12.27 8.32
C LYS A 151 -10.81 -13.00 7.78
N LEU A 152 -10.93 -14.29 7.39
CA LEU A 152 -9.79 -15.05 6.84
C LEU A 152 -9.34 -14.51 5.48
N TRP A 153 -10.29 -14.11 4.64
CA TRP A 153 -10.00 -13.54 3.32
C TRP A 153 -9.36 -12.17 3.47
N ILE A 154 -9.95 -11.32 4.31
CA ILE A 154 -9.45 -9.97 4.58
C ILE A 154 -8.01 -10.03 5.11
N ARG A 155 -7.74 -10.94 6.05
CA ARG A 155 -6.39 -11.19 6.59
C ARG A 155 -5.38 -11.51 5.48
N GLN A 156 -5.76 -12.38 4.54
CA GLN A 156 -4.88 -12.75 3.44
C GLN A 156 -4.59 -11.55 2.52
N GLU A 157 -5.63 -10.82 2.12
CA GLU A 157 -5.45 -9.64 1.27
C GLU A 157 -4.55 -8.58 1.92
N LEU A 158 -4.74 -8.30 3.22
CA LEU A 158 -3.89 -7.34 3.93
C LEU A 158 -2.44 -7.81 4.04
N ARG A 159 -2.19 -9.12 4.19
CA ARG A 159 -0.84 -9.68 4.14
C ARG A 159 -0.20 -9.53 2.76
N GLU A 160 -0.96 -9.78 1.69
CA GLU A 160 -0.49 -9.57 0.32
C GLU A 160 -0.22 -8.09 0.02
N LYS A 161 -0.92 -7.19 0.72
CA LYS A 161 -0.67 -5.74 0.72
C LYS A 161 0.50 -5.30 1.60
N GLY A 162 1.05 -6.22 2.37
CA GLY A 162 2.23 -5.95 3.17
C GLY A 162 1.98 -5.28 4.52
N ILE A 163 0.74 -5.35 5.02
CA ILE A 163 0.41 -4.83 6.34
C ILE A 163 0.95 -5.78 7.41
N ASP A 164 1.52 -5.20 8.47
CA ASP A 164 2.04 -5.96 9.60
C ASP A 164 0.94 -6.81 10.29
N LYS A 165 1.32 -7.96 10.83
CA LYS A 165 0.40 -8.90 11.48
C LYS A 165 -0.35 -8.26 12.66
N SER A 166 0.28 -7.38 13.42
CA SER A 166 -0.34 -6.67 14.55
C SER A 166 -1.49 -5.78 14.07
N LEU A 167 -1.23 -4.93 13.09
CA LEU A 167 -2.23 -4.03 12.48
C LEU A 167 -3.37 -4.80 11.81
N ILE A 168 -3.08 -5.94 11.18
CA ILE A 168 -4.12 -6.82 10.64
C ILE A 168 -5.00 -7.36 11.77
N SER A 169 -4.42 -7.73 12.91
CA SER A 169 -5.18 -8.27 14.04
C SER A 169 -6.10 -7.20 14.61
N GLU A 170 -5.58 -5.99 14.84
CA GLU A 170 -6.34 -4.82 15.30
C GLU A 170 -7.48 -4.45 14.34
N ALA A 171 -7.20 -4.39 13.03
CA ALA A 171 -8.23 -4.09 12.03
C ALA A 171 -9.36 -5.13 12.00
N LEU A 172 -9.06 -6.41 12.24
CA LEU A 172 -10.06 -7.49 12.27
C LEU A 172 -10.80 -7.59 13.60
N GLU A 173 -10.24 -7.06 14.70
CA GLU A 173 -10.90 -6.96 16.00
C GLU A 173 -11.99 -5.89 15.99
N HIS A 174 -11.85 -4.85 15.18
CA HIS A 174 -12.91 -3.85 14.98
C HIS A 174 -14.18 -4.38 14.33
N ILE A 175 -14.10 -5.49 13.59
CA ILE A 175 -15.28 -6.17 13.03
C ILE A 175 -15.91 -6.99 14.14
N SER A 176 -17.14 -6.66 14.54
CA SER A 176 -17.83 -7.42 15.59
C SER A 176 -18.23 -8.82 15.09
N PRO A 177 -18.34 -9.83 15.97
CA PRO A 177 -18.86 -11.15 15.60
C PRO A 177 -20.25 -11.08 14.95
N GLU A 178 -21.10 -10.15 15.40
CA GLU A 178 -22.45 -9.92 14.89
C GLU A 178 -22.42 -9.35 13.47
N GLU A 179 -21.55 -8.38 13.17
CA GLU A 179 -21.36 -7.83 11.83
C GLU A 179 -20.88 -8.90 10.84
N GLU A 180 -19.90 -9.73 11.27
CA GLU A 180 -19.43 -10.83 10.44
C GLU A 180 -20.52 -11.88 10.20
N MET A 181 -21.30 -12.22 11.24
CA MET A 181 -22.43 -13.14 11.15
C MET A 181 -23.51 -12.63 10.20
N GLU A 182 -23.91 -11.37 10.33
CA GLU A 182 -24.90 -10.76 9.45
C GLU A 182 -24.42 -10.78 7.99
N SER A 183 -23.15 -10.46 7.77
CA SER A 183 -22.52 -10.54 6.46
C SER A 183 -22.54 -11.94 5.86
N ALA A 184 -22.24 -12.95 6.67
CA ALA A 184 -22.29 -14.35 6.27
C ALA A 184 -23.71 -14.83 5.97
N LEU A 185 -24.69 -14.49 6.81
CA LEU A 185 -26.11 -14.81 6.62
C LEU A 185 -26.65 -14.20 5.34
N GLN A 186 -26.42 -12.91 5.09
CA GLN A 186 -26.94 -12.24 3.89
C GLN A 186 -26.41 -12.88 2.60
N THR A 187 -25.11 -13.19 2.54
CA THR A 187 -24.54 -13.83 1.33
C THR A 187 -24.86 -15.32 1.25
N GLY A 188 -24.97 -15.99 2.41
CA GLY A 188 -25.36 -17.38 2.56
C GLY A 188 -26.79 -17.61 2.08
N ARG A 189 -27.76 -16.81 2.55
CA ARG A 189 -29.18 -16.90 2.16
C ARG A 189 -29.36 -16.72 0.66
N LYS A 190 -28.70 -15.70 0.07
CA LYS A 190 -28.69 -15.50 -1.39
C LYS A 190 -28.19 -16.75 -2.12
N LYS A 191 -27.11 -17.37 -1.63
CA LYS A 191 -26.55 -18.58 -2.26
C LYS A 191 -27.46 -19.80 -2.08
N TRP A 192 -28.02 -19.95 -0.89
CA TRP A 192 -28.93 -21.03 -0.52
C TRP A 192 -30.15 -21.08 -1.44
N ASN A 193 -30.81 -19.93 -1.62
CA ASN A 193 -32.02 -19.80 -2.44
C ASN A 193 -31.76 -20.02 -3.94
N MET A 194 -30.52 -19.87 -4.42
CA MET A 194 -30.14 -20.17 -5.80
C MET A 194 -29.93 -21.67 -6.06
N ILE A 195 -29.70 -22.47 -5.02
CA ILE A 195 -29.40 -23.90 -5.16
C ILE A 195 -30.71 -24.68 -5.17
N ARG A 196 -30.92 -25.46 -6.25
CA ARG A 196 -31.97 -26.48 -6.33
C ARG A 196 -31.43 -27.81 -5.81
N GLY A 197 -32.31 -28.62 -5.22
CA GLY A 197 -31.99 -29.95 -4.68
C GLY A 197 -32.39 -30.09 -3.22
N ASP A 198 -31.97 -31.19 -2.60
CA ASP A 198 -32.24 -31.47 -1.20
C ASP A 198 -31.43 -30.57 -0.26
N VAL A 199 -31.83 -30.55 1.01
CA VAL A 199 -31.21 -29.73 2.06
C VAL A 199 -29.71 -30.06 2.19
N ASN A 200 -29.30 -31.33 2.01
CA ASN A 200 -27.90 -31.71 2.11
C ASN A 200 -27.05 -31.08 0.99
N ASP A 201 -27.55 -31.06 -0.24
CA ASP A 201 -26.89 -30.39 -1.36
C ASP A 201 -26.82 -28.88 -1.15
N LYS A 202 -27.89 -28.24 -0.66
CA LYS A 202 -27.89 -26.82 -0.30
C LYS A 202 -26.83 -26.51 0.75
N ARG A 203 -26.75 -27.31 1.83
CA ARG A 203 -25.73 -27.17 2.89
C ARG A 203 -24.32 -27.28 2.35
N ARG A 204 -24.03 -28.35 1.60
CA ARG A 204 -22.69 -28.61 1.06
C ARG A 204 -22.23 -27.49 0.12
N LYS A 205 -23.08 -27.08 -0.83
CA LYS A 205 -22.75 -26.06 -1.84
C LYS A 205 -22.64 -24.66 -1.22
N THR A 206 -23.54 -24.30 -0.30
CA THR A 206 -23.49 -23.01 0.42
C THR A 206 -22.30 -22.94 1.37
N GLY A 207 -22.04 -24.02 2.12
CA GLY A 207 -20.90 -24.09 3.03
C GLY A 207 -19.57 -23.93 2.32
N ALA A 208 -19.36 -24.67 1.22
CA ALA A 208 -18.15 -24.55 0.41
C ALA A 208 -17.97 -23.13 -0.18
N PHE A 209 -19.08 -22.47 -0.54
CA PHE A 209 -19.05 -21.09 -1.03
C PHE A 209 -18.65 -20.10 0.07
N LEU A 210 -19.22 -20.21 1.28
CA LEU A 210 -18.89 -19.33 2.40
C LEU A 210 -17.43 -19.53 2.87
N MET A 211 -16.94 -20.77 2.89
CA MET A 211 -15.52 -21.04 3.17
C MET A 211 -14.59 -20.38 2.16
N ARG A 212 -14.91 -20.46 0.86
CA ARG A 212 -14.15 -19.73 -0.19
C ARG A 212 -14.30 -18.21 -0.09
N ARG A 213 -15.30 -17.70 0.61
CA ARG A 213 -15.45 -16.27 0.94
C ARG A 213 -14.68 -15.86 2.20
N GLY A 214 -14.02 -16.81 2.88
CA GLY A 214 -13.14 -16.55 4.03
C GLY A 214 -13.85 -16.49 5.37
N PHE A 215 -15.09 -16.98 5.48
CA PHE A 215 -15.75 -17.15 6.77
C PHE A 215 -15.17 -18.37 7.51
N SER A 216 -15.06 -18.28 8.83
CA SER A 216 -14.55 -19.38 9.65
C SER A 216 -15.46 -20.61 9.58
N GLY A 217 -14.93 -21.81 9.78
CA GLY A 217 -15.74 -23.02 9.78
C GLY A 217 -16.85 -23.03 10.84
N GLU A 218 -16.62 -22.36 11.97
CA GLU A 218 -17.63 -22.15 13.01
C GLU A 218 -18.77 -21.25 12.52
N MET A 219 -18.43 -20.07 11.97
CA MET A 219 -19.39 -19.13 11.40
C MET A 219 -20.23 -19.79 10.30
N VAL A 220 -19.58 -20.55 9.42
CA VAL A 220 -20.26 -21.29 8.35
C VAL A 220 -21.25 -22.30 8.92
N ARG A 221 -20.89 -23.05 9.96
CA ARG A 221 -21.80 -24.02 10.59
C ARG A 221 -23.03 -23.34 11.18
N GLN A 222 -22.83 -22.22 11.90
CA GLN A 222 -23.93 -21.45 12.49
C GLN A 222 -24.89 -20.93 11.41
N VAL A 223 -24.36 -20.27 10.37
CA VAL A 223 -25.14 -19.79 9.22
C VAL A 223 -25.94 -20.90 8.57
N LEU A 224 -25.33 -22.05 8.29
CA LEU A 224 -26.02 -23.17 7.65
C LEU A 224 -27.13 -23.79 8.52
N ASN A 225 -27.01 -23.72 9.84
CA ASN A 225 -28.06 -24.19 10.74
C ASN A 225 -29.24 -23.21 10.74
N THR A 226 -28.97 -21.91 10.84
CA THR A 226 -30.00 -20.86 10.76
C THR A 226 -30.76 -20.92 9.43
N LEU A 227 -30.07 -21.02 8.29
CA LEU A 227 -30.73 -21.11 6.98
C LEU A 227 -31.60 -22.37 6.83
N ARG A 228 -31.19 -23.48 7.44
CA ARG A 228 -31.98 -24.72 7.44
C ARG A 228 -33.25 -24.55 8.28
N GLU A 229 -33.14 -23.92 9.45
CA GLU A 229 -34.27 -23.65 10.34
C GLU A 229 -35.28 -22.70 9.67
N GLU A 230 -34.81 -21.67 8.96
CA GLU A 230 -35.65 -20.77 8.15
C GLU A 230 -36.44 -21.53 7.08
N GLU A 231 -35.79 -22.44 6.31
CA GLU A 231 -36.49 -23.24 5.29
C GLU A 231 -37.52 -24.21 5.89
N HIS A 232 -37.24 -24.78 7.07
CA HIS A 232 -38.22 -25.63 7.76
C HIS A 232 -39.44 -24.83 8.27
N ALA A 233 -39.24 -23.59 8.72
CA ALA A 233 -40.34 -22.73 9.15
C ALA A 233 -41.21 -22.30 7.95
N GLU A 234 -40.60 -21.91 6.84
CA GLU A 234 -41.32 -21.53 5.61
C GLU A 234 -42.11 -22.71 4.99
N GLY A 235 -41.61 -23.95 5.11
CA GLY A 235 -42.30 -25.14 4.61
C GLY A 235 -43.37 -25.72 5.55
N GLY A 236 -43.38 -25.33 6.84
CA GLY A 236 -44.35 -25.81 7.83
C GLY A 236 -45.68 -25.04 7.81
N ASP A 237 -45.68 -23.80 7.31
CA ASP A 237 -46.87 -22.95 7.22
C ASP A 237 -47.74 -23.25 5.98
N GLU A 238 -47.26 -24.03 5.00
CA GLU A 238 -48.04 -24.44 3.82
C GLU A 238 -48.91 -25.70 4.03
N GLU A 239 -48.77 -26.43 5.15
CA GLU A 239 -49.49 -27.69 5.41
C GLU A 239 -50.84 -27.53 6.16
N PHE A 240 -51.37 -26.31 6.29
CA PHE A 240 -52.64 -26.04 7.00
C PHE A 240 -53.72 -25.38 6.12
N TYR A 241 -53.98 -25.96 4.95
CA TYR A 241 -55.27 -25.78 4.26
C TYR A 241 -55.63 -27.09 3.55
N ASP A 242 -56.32 -27.97 4.26
CA ASP A 242 -57.21 -28.92 3.57
C ASP A 242 -58.64 -28.70 4.03
N TYR A 243 -59.50 -28.61 3.02
CA TYR A 243 -60.88 -28.13 3.04
C TYR A 243 -61.83 -29.11 3.74
N GLU A 244 -62.81 -28.60 4.50
CA GLU A 244 -64.04 -29.34 4.85
C GLU A 244 -64.92 -29.61 3.63
#